data_AF-A0A7J5RKQ9-F1
#
_entry.id   AF-A0A7J5RKQ9-F1
#
_cell.length_a   1.000
_cell.length_b   1.000
_cell.length_c   1.000
_cell.angle_alpha   90.00
_cell.angle_beta   90.00
_cell.angle_gamma   90.00
#
_symmetry.space_group_name_H-M   'P 1'
#
loop_
_entity.id
_entity.type
_entity.pdbx_description
1 polymer ?
#
loop_
_entity_poly.entity_id
_entity_poly.type
_entity_poly.pdbx_seq_one_letter_code
_entity_poly.pdbx_strand_id
1 'polypeptide(L)'
;MKKQMILLGMLMAFCMAEAKVTLPALFTDNMVLQQKSNVIFHGHSSTKKEVIIKTGWNKHPYTTSPDKEGNWKIEVPTPSAGGPYEIIISDGDEHILQNILIGEIWLYTGECETETPIDIPSQPYIRLFQTKKEISLVPKKDLHATQEGWKECTSETITGLPAIGYFFASQLQKNLKVPIGIISCTWKDTPAEAWASYDALENLPSYNKETEMLESLGFNPEKIEAEYARQREEWYQALYEHDMGWCDDHQVWAEPDYSDENWKTMELPGYWEDKGMKDFDGVVWFRKTIDIPRNWARKNVTINLGNIADESIVYYNGTEIGRNTKANASRYYTIPYKLVKRGKAVLTIRVTNYKSKGGIYGRPEDMKLSVKGKDPISLAGEWKYLSGLSLSGIPPVPISPESNPKYPTGLFNAMIHPLTSFPLQGVIWYQGKSNLESSDEYADLFMSLIADWRDKWQKPQMPFYFVQLPNHEKKEEAQDDSDWAAMREAQAQALHLNHTGMVITTDIGKEKSNTFQSTLETGLRLSQLALKQTYGKRKMPQYPVYKGYSIEGNTLRIHFENLGKGFLHPDPVRGFIIAGTDRIFYPATVTVKKKEIIVQSPDVPHPVAVRYNWANHTDGTLFGASGLPVAPFRTDNW
;
A
#
# COMPACT_ATOMS: atom_id res chain seq x y z
N MET A 1 -65.95 59.82 10.50
CA MET A 1 -65.83 58.86 9.38
C MET A 1 -64.52 58.11 9.50
N LYS A 2 -64.62 56.76 9.49
CA LYS A 2 -63.65 55.72 9.09
C LYS A 2 -62.31 55.57 9.82
N LYS A 3 -62.31 54.53 10.68
CA LYS A 3 -61.22 53.58 10.97
C LYS A 3 -60.63 53.00 9.67
N GLN A 4 -59.30 52.81 9.60
CA GLN A 4 -58.71 51.64 8.92
C GLN A 4 -57.48 51.16 9.71
N MET A 5 -57.57 49.90 10.14
CA MET A 5 -56.54 49.08 10.75
C MET A 5 -55.57 48.58 9.67
N ILE A 6 -54.27 48.60 9.96
CA ILE A 6 -53.24 47.86 9.20
C ILE A 6 -53.01 46.55 9.95
N LEU A 7 -53.38 45.43 9.32
CA LEU A 7 -53.11 44.07 9.77
C LEU A 7 -51.77 43.62 9.16
N LEU A 8 -50.74 43.46 9.98
CA LEU A 8 -49.45 42.90 9.58
C LEU A 8 -49.49 41.40 9.87
N GLY A 9 -49.67 40.58 8.82
CA GLY A 9 -49.59 39.13 8.91
C GLY A 9 -48.14 38.66 8.97
N MET A 10 -47.73 38.12 10.12
CA MET A 10 -46.43 37.50 10.34
C MET A 10 -46.47 36.07 9.77
N LEU A 11 -45.89 35.86 8.60
CA LEU A 11 -45.68 34.52 8.03
C LEU A 11 -44.44 33.91 8.72
N MET A 12 -44.63 33.14 9.79
CA MET A 12 -43.57 32.26 10.32
C MET A 12 -43.42 31.08 9.36
N ALA A 13 -42.38 31.10 8.54
CA ALA A 13 -41.89 29.92 7.86
C ALA A 13 -41.32 28.96 8.92
N PHE A 14 -42.13 27.97 9.33
CA PHE A 14 -41.62 26.80 10.03
C PHE A 14 -40.75 26.02 9.04
N CYS A 15 -39.42 26.16 9.16
CA CYS A 15 -38.53 25.09 8.73
C CYS A 15 -38.84 23.88 9.59
N MET A 16 -39.62 22.92 9.06
CA MET A 16 -39.62 21.57 9.60
C MET A 16 -38.20 21.05 9.40
N ALA A 17 -37.40 21.04 10.47
CA ALA A 17 -36.21 20.20 10.49
C ALA A 17 -36.70 18.76 10.32
N GLU A 18 -36.36 18.13 9.21
CA GLU A 18 -36.63 16.70 9.00
C GLU A 18 -35.95 15.94 10.14
N ALA A 19 -36.76 15.29 10.96
CA ALA A 19 -36.28 14.35 11.95
C ALA A 19 -35.72 13.16 11.18
N LYS A 20 -34.42 12.91 11.29
CA LYS A 20 -33.77 11.85 10.54
C LYS A 20 -32.57 11.35 11.30
N VAL A 21 -32.61 10.07 11.65
CA VAL A 21 -31.44 9.35 12.11
C VAL A 21 -30.42 9.29 10.97
N THR A 22 -29.19 9.70 11.25
CA THR A 22 -28.06 9.57 10.32
C THR A 22 -27.16 8.44 10.80
N LEU A 23 -26.81 7.54 9.90
CA LEU A 23 -26.00 6.35 10.19
C LEU A 23 -24.62 6.45 9.55
N PRO A 24 -23.60 5.83 10.15
CA PRO A 24 -22.29 5.59 9.55
C PRO A 24 -22.38 4.88 8.20
N ALA A 25 -21.36 5.08 7.36
CA ALA A 25 -21.32 4.57 5.99
C ALA A 25 -21.41 3.04 5.87
N LEU A 26 -21.11 2.28 6.93
CA LEU A 26 -21.22 0.81 6.96
C LEU A 26 -22.66 0.30 7.13
N PHE A 27 -23.58 1.12 7.64
CA PHE A 27 -24.97 0.71 7.88
C PHE A 27 -25.85 1.17 6.72
N THR A 28 -25.92 0.34 5.68
CA THR A 28 -26.71 0.59 4.47
C THR A 28 -27.53 -0.64 4.09
N ASP A 29 -28.38 -0.49 3.08
CA ASP A 29 -28.98 -1.63 2.38
C ASP A 29 -27.91 -2.61 1.89
N ASN A 30 -28.32 -3.86 1.69
CA ASN A 30 -27.48 -4.96 1.19
C ASN A 30 -26.31 -5.36 2.10
N MET A 31 -26.19 -4.81 3.31
CA MET A 31 -25.07 -5.14 4.19
C MET A 31 -25.11 -6.60 4.69
N VAL A 32 -23.94 -7.07 5.12
CA VAL A 32 -23.80 -8.29 5.91
C VAL A 32 -23.49 -7.89 7.34
N LEU A 33 -24.11 -8.55 8.31
CA LEU A 33 -23.75 -8.50 9.72
C LEU A 33 -23.09 -9.82 10.14
N GLN A 34 -22.05 -9.73 10.96
CA GLN A 34 -21.33 -10.91 11.45
C GLN A 34 -22.27 -11.76 12.29
N GLN A 35 -22.41 -13.04 11.96
CA GLN A 35 -23.28 -13.98 12.66
C GLN A 35 -22.75 -14.30 14.06
N LYS A 36 -23.66 -14.66 14.98
CA LYS A 36 -23.35 -15.08 16.35
C LYS A 36 -22.43 -14.08 17.07
N SER A 37 -22.66 -12.80 16.82
CA SER A 37 -21.91 -11.68 17.36
C SER A 37 -22.87 -10.63 17.91
N ASN A 38 -22.32 -9.65 18.61
CA ASN A 38 -23.04 -8.45 18.99
C ASN A 38 -22.57 -7.29 18.09
N VAL A 39 -23.52 -6.61 17.44
CA VAL A 39 -23.25 -5.46 16.56
C VAL A 39 -23.58 -4.18 17.30
N ILE A 40 -22.65 -3.22 17.30
CA ILE A 40 -22.86 -1.90 17.89
C ILE A 40 -23.42 -0.97 16.79
N PHE A 41 -24.74 -0.86 16.74
CA PHE A 41 -25.38 0.19 15.94
C PHE A 41 -25.12 1.53 16.59
N HIS A 42 -24.77 2.53 15.79
CA HIS A 42 -24.56 3.88 16.27
C HIS A 42 -24.92 4.89 15.18
N GLY A 43 -25.10 6.14 15.57
CA GLY A 43 -25.44 7.21 14.66
C GLY A 43 -25.75 8.50 15.39
N HIS A 44 -26.42 9.40 14.68
CA HIS A 44 -26.85 10.70 15.20
C HIS A 44 -28.36 10.87 15.01
N SER A 45 -29.03 11.44 16.01
CA SER A 45 -30.45 11.81 15.95
C SER A 45 -30.59 13.33 16.10
N SER A 46 -31.16 13.98 15.08
CA SER A 46 -31.42 15.42 15.10
C SER A 46 -32.50 15.81 16.12
N THR A 47 -33.41 14.88 16.46
CA THR A 47 -34.49 15.12 17.43
C THR A 47 -34.05 14.95 18.87
N LYS A 48 -32.94 14.23 19.11
CA LYS A 48 -32.46 13.81 20.44
C LYS A 48 -33.50 13.03 21.25
N LYS A 49 -34.50 12.44 20.58
CA LYS A 49 -35.48 11.55 21.19
C LYS A 49 -34.93 10.13 21.31
N GLU A 50 -35.61 9.30 22.07
CA GLU A 50 -35.30 7.87 22.17
C GLU A 50 -35.26 7.23 20.77
N VAL A 51 -34.18 6.51 20.48
CA VAL A 51 -33.97 5.76 19.25
C VAL A 51 -34.37 4.31 19.50
N ILE A 52 -35.22 3.76 18.63
CA ILE A 52 -35.72 2.40 18.66
C ILE A 52 -35.20 1.65 17.44
N ILE A 53 -34.57 0.49 17.66
CA ILE A 53 -34.14 -0.44 16.61
C ILE A 53 -34.98 -1.71 16.69
N LYS A 54 -35.57 -2.13 15.57
CA LYS A 54 -36.29 -3.40 15.42
C LYS A 54 -35.66 -4.19 14.29
N THR A 55 -35.34 -5.45 14.57
CA THR A 55 -34.68 -6.33 13.60
C THR A 55 -35.64 -7.39 13.07
N GLY A 56 -35.49 -7.78 11.81
CA GLY A 56 -36.33 -8.79 11.17
C GLY A 56 -36.16 -10.21 11.73
N TRP A 57 -35.04 -10.51 12.39
CA TRP A 57 -34.73 -11.87 12.87
C TRP A 57 -35.33 -12.20 14.24
N ASN A 58 -35.51 -11.23 15.13
CA ASN A 58 -36.13 -11.47 16.44
C ASN A 58 -37.33 -10.57 16.76
N LYS A 59 -37.55 -9.51 15.97
CA LYS A 59 -38.64 -8.53 16.14
C LYS A 59 -38.69 -7.87 17.52
N HIS A 60 -37.60 -7.97 18.29
CA HIS A 60 -37.47 -7.34 19.60
C HIS A 60 -37.10 -5.86 19.42
N PRO A 61 -37.77 -4.93 20.11
CA PRO A 61 -37.38 -3.53 20.12
C PRO A 61 -36.20 -3.30 21.06
N TYR A 62 -35.13 -2.71 20.54
CA TYR A 62 -33.98 -2.23 21.30
C TYR A 62 -34.05 -0.71 21.41
N THR A 63 -33.95 -0.14 22.61
CA THR A 63 -34.06 1.32 22.80
C THR A 63 -32.81 1.94 23.43
N THR A 64 -32.45 3.14 22.97
CA THR A 64 -31.36 3.94 23.54
C THR A 64 -31.71 5.42 23.49
N SER A 65 -31.19 6.20 24.44
CA SER A 65 -31.29 7.66 24.43
C SER A 65 -30.02 8.27 23.84
N PRO A 66 -30.12 9.23 22.89
CA PRO A 66 -28.97 10.01 22.44
C PRO A 66 -28.34 10.84 23.57
N ASP A 67 -27.05 11.15 23.43
CA ASP A 67 -26.33 12.09 24.30
C ASP A 67 -26.76 13.55 24.04
N LYS A 68 -26.12 14.49 24.74
CA LYS A 68 -26.44 15.94 24.61
C LYS A 68 -26.16 16.46 23.20
N GLU A 69 -25.22 15.85 22.51
CA GLU A 69 -24.80 16.15 21.16
C GLU A 69 -25.69 15.44 20.12
N GLY A 70 -26.52 14.48 20.52
CA GLY A 70 -27.41 13.70 19.65
C GLY A 70 -26.82 12.39 19.16
N ASN A 71 -25.64 11.98 19.61
CA ASN A 71 -25.05 10.68 19.26
C ASN A 71 -25.67 9.57 20.09
N TRP A 72 -25.88 8.42 19.48
CA TRP A 72 -26.42 7.25 20.16
C TRP A 72 -25.66 5.99 19.73
N LYS A 73 -25.67 4.98 20.60
CA LYS A 73 -25.17 3.64 20.29
C LYS A 73 -25.96 2.58 21.04
N ILE A 74 -26.13 1.41 20.45
CA ILE A 74 -26.81 0.28 21.07
C ILE A 74 -26.27 -1.04 20.53
N GLU A 75 -26.10 -1.99 21.43
CA GLU A 75 -25.61 -3.33 21.11
C GLU A 75 -26.79 -4.26 20.78
N VAL A 76 -26.72 -4.94 19.63
CA VAL A 76 -27.77 -5.83 19.14
C VAL A 76 -27.17 -7.21 18.80
N PRO A 77 -27.63 -8.29 19.44
CA PRO A 77 -27.16 -9.64 19.14
C PRO A 77 -27.70 -10.15 17.79
N THR A 78 -26.83 -10.82 17.04
CA THR A 78 -27.13 -11.42 15.74
C THR A 78 -27.26 -12.95 15.85
N PRO A 79 -28.22 -13.57 15.14
CA PRO A 79 -28.40 -15.02 15.10
C PRO A 79 -27.32 -15.72 14.27
N SER A 80 -27.52 -17.02 14.03
CA SER A 80 -26.80 -17.75 12.97
C SER A 80 -27.13 -17.18 11.59
N ALA A 81 -26.28 -17.48 10.61
CA ALA A 81 -26.41 -17.00 9.25
C ALA A 81 -27.82 -17.19 8.65
N GLY A 82 -28.29 -16.17 7.91
CA GLY A 82 -29.65 -16.12 7.37
C GLY A 82 -29.98 -14.78 6.70
N GLY A 83 -31.26 -14.57 6.42
CA GLY A 83 -31.79 -13.40 5.72
C GLY A 83 -32.34 -13.74 4.33
N PRO A 84 -32.73 -12.72 3.54
CA PRO A 84 -32.65 -11.30 3.86
C PRO A 84 -33.61 -10.89 4.99
N TYR A 85 -33.17 -9.94 5.81
CA TYR A 85 -33.95 -9.28 6.85
C TYR A 85 -34.09 -7.79 6.55
N GLU A 86 -34.96 -7.14 7.32
CA GLU A 86 -35.05 -5.67 7.42
C GLU A 86 -34.62 -5.23 8.83
N ILE A 87 -34.08 -4.02 8.93
CA ILE A 87 -33.84 -3.35 10.22
C ILE A 87 -34.51 -1.98 10.16
N ILE A 88 -35.40 -1.72 11.11
CA ILE A 88 -36.09 -0.44 11.26
C ILE A 88 -35.43 0.32 12.40
N ILE A 89 -34.99 1.55 12.13
CA ILE A 89 -34.37 2.47 13.09
C ILE A 89 -35.23 3.72 13.13
N SER A 90 -35.69 4.14 14.32
CA SER A 90 -36.59 5.28 14.43
C SER A 90 -36.32 6.13 15.67
N ASP A 91 -36.31 7.45 15.50
CA ASP A 91 -36.34 8.46 16.59
C ASP A 91 -37.67 9.23 16.62
N GLY A 92 -38.70 8.66 15.98
CA GLY A 92 -39.96 9.33 15.64
C GLY A 92 -40.27 9.20 14.15
N ASP A 93 -39.25 9.26 13.30
CA ASP A 93 -39.33 8.97 11.86
C ASP A 93 -38.62 7.64 11.56
N GLU A 94 -39.19 6.82 10.68
CA GLU A 94 -38.65 5.48 10.38
C GLU A 94 -37.61 5.52 9.26
N HIS A 95 -36.44 4.93 9.52
CA HIS A 95 -35.43 4.60 8.54
C HIS A 95 -35.32 3.07 8.43
N ILE A 96 -35.54 2.53 7.24
CA ILE A 96 -35.57 1.07 7.00
C ILE A 96 -34.36 0.68 6.17
N LEU A 97 -33.52 -0.18 6.72
CA LEU A 97 -32.45 -0.87 6.00
C LEU A 97 -32.96 -2.21 5.47
N GLN A 98 -32.79 -2.46 4.18
CA GLN A 98 -33.31 -3.62 3.46
C GLN A 98 -32.21 -4.57 2.99
N ASN A 99 -32.61 -5.82 2.69
CA ASN A 99 -31.73 -6.87 2.17
C ASN A 99 -30.53 -7.17 3.09
N ILE A 100 -30.77 -7.23 4.39
CA ILE A 100 -29.73 -7.44 5.39
C ILE A 100 -29.45 -8.93 5.55
N LEU A 101 -28.22 -9.34 5.29
CA LEU A 101 -27.77 -10.72 5.45
C LEU A 101 -27.01 -10.88 6.76
N ILE A 102 -27.08 -12.06 7.34
CA ILE A 102 -26.29 -12.44 8.52
C ILE A 102 -25.34 -13.56 8.08
N GLY A 103 -24.05 -13.38 8.32
CA GLY A 103 -23.02 -14.21 7.71
C GLY A 103 -21.62 -13.99 8.26
N GLU A 104 -20.60 -14.21 7.45
CA GLU A 104 -19.20 -14.05 7.82
C GLU A 104 -18.62 -12.80 7.16
N ILE A 105 -17.94 -11.96 7.92
CA ILE A 105 -17.35 -10.71 7.40
C ILE A 105 -15.84 -10.80 7.47
N TRP A 106 -15.17 -10.53 6.35
CA TRP A 106 -13.72 -10.51 6.28
C TRP A 106 -13.22 -9.16 5.76
N LEU A 107 -12.19 -8.64 6.40
CA LEU A 107 -11.47 -7.45 5.95
C LEU A 107 -10.34 -7.89 5.01
N TYR A 108 -10.35 -7.45 3.76
CA TYR A 108 -9.23 -7.60 2.83
C TYR A 108 -8.49 -6.27 2.74
N THR A 109 -7.20 -6.27 3.10
CA THR A 109 -6.42 -5.04 3.24
C THR A 109 -4.93 -5.20 2.91
N GLY A 110 -4.21 -4.08 2.81
CA GLY A 110 -2.81 -4.00 2.39
C GLY A 110 -2.64 -3.30 1.03
N GLU A 111 -1.48 -3.54 0.41
CA GLU A 111 -1.08 -2.85 -0.84
C GLU A 111 -1.52 -3.57 -2.12
N CYS A 112 -1.99 -4.82 -2.03
CA CYS A 112 -2.27 -5.64 -3.20
C CYS A 112 -3.69 -5.44 -3.77
N GLU A 113 -3.76 -4.76 -4.91
CA GLU A 113 -4.99 -4.51 -5.69
C GLU A 113 -4.99 -5.32 -7.01
N THR A 114 -5.21 -6.63 -6.92
CA THR A 114 -5.35 -7.50 -8.11
C THR A 114 -6.64 -7.20 -8.87
N GLU A 115 -6.56 -6.97 -10.17
CA GLU A 115 -7.73 -6.71 -11.02
C GLU A 115 -8.66 -7.93 -11.09
N THR A 116 -9.96 -7.70 -10.87
CA THR A 116 -11.00 -8.72 -11.02
C THR A 116 -11.48 -8.80 -12.47
N PRO A 117 -11.61 -10.00 -13.06
CA PRO A 117 -12.22 -10.11 -14.37
C PRO A 117 -13.65 -9.60 -14.36
N ILE A 118 -14.02 -8.96 -15.46
CA ILE A 118 -15.32 -8.29 -15.61
C ILE A 118 -16.46 -9.32 -15.80
N ASP A 119 -16.16 -10.53 -16.26
CA ASP A 119 -17.15 -11.58 -16.56
C ASP A 119 -17.22 -12.64 -15.45
N ILE A 120 -17.71 -12.25 -14.28
CA ILE A 120 -18.03 -13.17 -13.19
C ILE A 120 -19.54 -13.36 -13.04
N PRO A 121 -20.04 -14.57 -12.70
CA PRO A 121 -21.46 -14.77 -12.44
C PRO A 121 -21.90 -14.01 -11.19
N SER A 122 -23.12 -13.47 -11.19
CA SER A 122 -23.73 -12.82 -10.02
C SER A 122 -23.76 -13.76 -8.81
N GLN A 123 -23.34 -13.25 -7.65
CA GLN A 123 -23.24 -13.97 -6.38
C GLN A 123 -24.12 -13.28 -5.33
N PRO A 124 -25.42 -13.61 -5.22
CA PRO A 124 -26.36 -12.93 -4.33
C PRO A 124 -26.08 -13.14 -2.83
N TYR A 125 -25.16 -14.03 -2.47
CA TYR A 125 -24.74 -14.26 -1.08
C TYR A 125 -23.33 -13.74 -0.79
N ILE A 126 -22.75 -12.98 -1.70
CA ILE A 126 -21.50 -12.27 -1.48
C ILE A 126 -21.80 -10.77 -1.57
N ARG A 127 -21.39 -10.03 -0.54
CA ARG A 127 -21.55 -8.58 -0.47
C ARG A 127 -20.19 -7.91 -0.38
N LEU A 128 -20.06 -6.79 -1.07
CA LEU A 128 -18.85 -5.99 -1.13
C LEU A 128 -19.10 -4.64 -0.46
N PHE A 129 -18.16 -4.23 0.38
CA PHE A 129 -18.02 -2.86 0.82
C PHE A 129 -16.63 -2.36 0.46
N GLN A 130 -16.53 -1.32 -0.39
CA GLN A 130 -15.24 -0.78 -0.79
C GLN A 130 -15.02 0.59 -0.17
N THR A 131 -13.97 0.71 0.64
CA THR A 131 -13.57 1.98 1.24
C THR A 131 -12.99 2.92 0.19
N LYS A 132 -13.18 4.22 0.39
CA LYS A 132 -12.50 5.28 -0.36
C LYS A 132 -11.11 5.48 0.24
N LYS A 133 -10.13 5.64 -0.64
CA LYS A 133 -8.74 5.92 -0.28
C LYS A 133 -8.62 7.32 0.33
N GLU A 134 -8.35 7.38 1.63
CA GLU A 134 -8.19 8.62 2.38
C GLU A 134 -7.09 8.50 3.43
N ILE A 135 -6.49 9.63 3.80
CA ILE A 135 -5.47 9.75 4.86
C ILE A 135 -6.06 10.63 5.96
N SER A 136 -5.63 10.43 7.20
CA SER A 136 -5.99 11.27 8.33
C SER A 136 -4.92 11.24 9.39
N LEU A 137 -4.56 12.41 9.93
CA LEU A 137 -3.64 12.50 11.06
C LEU A 137 -4.27 12.12 12.39
N VAL A 138 -5.61 12.10 12.44
CA VAL A 138 -6.37 11.72 13.63
C VAL A 138 -7.37 10.61 13.30
N PRO A 139 -7.65 9.69 14.24
CA PRO A 139 -8.63 8.63 14.02
C PRO A 139 -10.01 9.19 13.61
N LYS A 140 -10.49 8.80 12.43
CA LYS A 140 -11.83 9.19 11.94
C LYS A 140 -12.91 8.37 12.65
N LYS A 141 -14.07 8.99 12.85
CA LYS A 141 -15.25 8.33 13.42
C LYS A 141 -16.03 7.49 12.39
N ASP A 142 -15.97 7.89 11.13
CA ASP A 142 -16.63 7.21 10.02
C ASP A 142 -15.70 7.21 8.80
N LEU A 143 -15.98 6.32 7.86
CA LEU A 143 -15.27 6.19 6.60
C LEU A 143 -16.13 6.69 5.43
N HIS A 144 -15.52 6.80 4.26
CA HIS A 144 -16.26 7.00 3.02
C HIS A 144 -16.17 5.74 2.17
N ALA A 145 -17.27 5.37 1.51
CA ALA A 145 -17.30 4.28 0.55
C ALA A 145 -17.03 4.81 -0.87
N THR A 146 -16.41 3.98 -1.71
CA THR A 146 -16.20 4.29 -3.14
C THR A 146 -17.53 4.21 -3.92
N GLN A 147 -18.42 3.32 -3.49
CA GLN A 147 -19.78 3.17 -4.01
C GLN A 147 -20.80 3.54 -2.91
N GLU A 148 -22.08 3.69 -3.24
CA GLU A 148 -23.12 3.89 -2.24
C GLU A 148 -23.32 2.64 -1.37
N GLY A 149 -22.57 2.54 -0.27
CA GLY A 149 -22.69 1.49 0.74
C GLY A 149 -22.28 0.10 0.26
N TRP A 150 -22.91 -0.91 0.87
CA TRP A 150 -22.74 -2.32 0.50
C TRP A 150 -23.43 -2.64 -0.83
N LYS A 151 -22.77 -3.48 -1.63
CA LYS A 151 -23.27 -3.93 -2.93
C LYS A 151 -23.34 -5.45 -3.01
N GLU A 152 -24.35 -5.96 -3.73
CA GLU A 152 -24.35 -7.35 -4.18
C GLU A 152 -23.18 -7.59 -5.12
N CYS A 153 -22.52 -8.75 -5.05
CA CYS A 153 -21.41 -9.08 -5.93
C CYS A 153 -21.91 -9.48 -7.33
N THR A 154 -21.80 -8.57 -8.30
CA THR A 154 -22.18 -8.77 -9.71
C THR A 154 -21.03 -8.32 -10.63
N SER A 155 -21.09 -8.62 -11.92
CA SER A 155 -20.14 -8.12 -12.92
C SER A 155 -19.98 -6.59 -12.92
N GLU A 156 -21.03 -5.85 -12.53
CA GLU A 156 -21.03 -4.38 -12.53
C GLU A 156 -20.40 -3.81 -11.26
N THR A 157 -20.70 -4.40 -10.11
CA THR A 157 -20.32 -3.89 -8.78
C THR A 157 -18.96 -4.39 -8.30
N ILE A 158 -18.45 -5.47 -8.90
CA ILE A 158 -17.16 -6.08 -8.54
C ILE A 158 -15.96 -5.19 -8.85
N THR A 159 -16.13 -4.20 -9.72
CA THR A 159 -15.10 -3.23 -10.07
C THR A 159 -14.54 -2.60 -8.80
N GLY A 160 -13.24 -2.80 -8.55
CA GLY A 160 -12.55 -2.29 -7.37
C GLY A 160 -12.40 -3.28 -6.20
N LEU A 161 -13.08 -4.43 -6.20
CA LEU A 161 -12.71 -5.53 -5.30
C LEU A 161 -11.45 -6.23 -5.84
N PRO A 162 -10.43 -6.49 -5.00
CA PRO A 162 -9.31 -7.33 -5.38
C PRO A 162 -9.75 -8.77 -5.67
N ALA A 163 -9.36 -9.29 -6.82
CA ALA A 163 -9.74 -10.62 -7.29
C ALA A 163 -9.41 -11.76 -6.31
N ILE A 164 -8.32 -11.64 -5.54
CA ILE A 164 -7.99 -12.59 -4.46
C ILE A 164 -9.12 -12.64 -3.42
N GLY A 165 -9.62 -11.48 -2.99
CA GLY A 165 -10.73 -11.35 -2.05
C GLY A 165 -12.03 -11.96 -2.59
N TYR A 166 -12.31 -11.77 -3.89
CA TYR A 166 -13.44 -12.42 -4.55
C TYR A 166 -13.34 -13.95 -4.50
N PHE A 167 -12.19 -14.52 -4.92
CA PHE A 167 -12.01 -15.97 -4.93
C PHE A 167 -12.05 -16.57 -3.53
N PHE A 168 -11.47 -15.89 -2.54
CA PHE A 168 -11.58 -16.25 -1.14
C PHE A 168 -13.05 -16.33 -0.70
N ALA A 169 -13.83 -15.27 -0.94
CA ALA A 169 -15.24 -15.20 -0.56
C ALA A 169 -16.08 -16.27 -1.27
N SER A 170 -15.86 -16.46 -2.57
CA SER A 170 -16.55 -17.47 -3.38
C SER A 170 -16.30 -18.88 -2.86
N GLN A 171 -15.06 -19.23 -2.55
CA GLN A 171 -14.73 -20.55 -2.01
C GLN A 171 -15.28 -20.75 -0.59
N LEU A 172 -15.23 -19.73 0.27
CA LEU A 172 -15.85 -19.80 1.60
C LEU A 172 -17.37 -19.98 1.50
N GLN A 173 -18.05 -19.14 0.71
CA GLN A 173 -19.50 -19.22 0.49
C GLN A 173 -19.89 -20.62 0.00
N LYS A 174 -19.14 -21.15 -0.98
CA LYS A 174 -19.39 -22.48 -1.55
C LYS A 174 -19.29 -23.60 -0.51
N ASN A 175 -18.35 -23.51 0.43
CA ASN A 175 -18.07 -24.56 1.42
C ASN A 175 -18.89 -24.42 2.71
N LEU A 176 -19.19 -23.20 3.12
CA LEU A 176 -19.92 -22.91 4.36
C LEU A 176 -21.43 -22.79 4.14
N LYS A 177 -21.86 -22.41 2.92
CA LYS A 177 -23.26 -22.13 2.57
C LYS A 177 -23.88 -21.01 3.44
N VAL A 178 -23.08 -20.01 3.77
CA VAL A 178 -23.49 -18.81 4.50
C VAL A 178 -23.18 -17.56 3.68
N PRO A 179 -23.90 -16.43 3.88
CA PRO A 179 -23.51 -15.15 3.29
C PRO A 179 -22.10 -14.72 3.69
N ILE A 180 -21.35 -14.13 2.76
CA ILE A 180 -20.00 -13.62 2.99
C ILE A 180 -19.96 -12.12 2.65
N GLY A 181 -19.56 -11.30 3.61
CA GLY A 181 -19.24 -9.88 3.40
C GLY A 181 -17.74 -9.70 3.27
N ILE A 182 -17.28 -8.98 2.24
CA ILE A 182 -15.89 -8.53 2.12
C ILE A 182 -15.84 -7.02 2.22
N ILE A 183 -15.09 -6.53 3.20
CA ILE A 183 -14.70 -5.12 3.29
C ILE A 183 -13.34 -5.00 2.60
N SER A 184 -13.28 -4.24 1.51
CA SER A 184 -12.05 -3.97 0.76
C SER A 184 -11.45 -2.64 1.19
N CYS A 185 -10.27 -2.71 1.78
CA CYS A 185 -9.53 -1.58 2.35
C CYS A 185 -8.08 -1.62 1.90
N THR A 186 -7.82 -1.20 0.66
CA THR A 186 -6.53 -1.38 -0.01
C THR A 186 -5.99 -0.08 -0.57
N TRP A 187 -4.66 0.06 -0.57
CA TRP A 187 -3.98 1.16 -1.25
C TRP A 187 -2.58 0.73 -1.71
N LYS A 188 -2.36 0.68 -3.03
CA LYS A 188 -1.05 0.35 -3.64
C LYS A 188 0.11 1.20 -3.10
N ASP A 189 1.29 0.59 -3.05
CA ASP A 189 2.56 1.24 -2.71
C ASP A 189 2.54 1.90 -1.31
N THR A 190 1.95 1.20 -0.32
CA THR A 190 1.87 1.67 1.06
C THR A 190 2.56 0.69 2.01
N PRO A 191 3.45 1.18 2.89
CA PRO A 191 4.18 0.35 3.84
C PRO A 191 3.30 0.05 5.07
N ALA A 192 3.65 -0.99 5.84
CA ALA A 192 2.81 -1.49 6.95
C ALA A 192 2.58 -0.45 8.06
N GLU A 193 3.54 0.43 8.34
CA GLU A 193 3.45 1.48 9.35
C GLU A 193 2.36 2.52 9.05
N ALA A 194 1.98 2.70 7.78
CA ALA A 194 0.84 3.56 7.42
C ALA A 194 -0.50 2.97 7.89
N TRP A 195 -0.58 1.64 8.01
CA TRP A 195 -1.75 0.87 8.45
C TRP A 195 -1.72 0.51 9.94
N ALA A 196 -0.61 0.77 10.63
CA ALA A 196 -0.47 0.59 12.07
C ALA A 196 -1.13 1.75 12.82
N SER A 197 -1.71 1.51 13.99
CA SER A 197 -2.12 2.61 14.88
C SER A 197 -0.90 3.25 15.54
N TYR A 198 -1.11 4.37 16.23
CA TYR A 198 -0.08 4.96 17.09
C TYR A 198 0.45 3.94 18.12
N ASP A 199 -0.45 3.28 18.85
CA ASP A 199 -0.13 2.31 19.91
C ASP A 199 0.67 1.11 19.38
N ALA A 200 0.47 0.74 18.11
CA ALA A 200 1.25 -0.32 17.46
C ALA A 200 2.70 0.12 17.16
N LEU A 201 2.96 1.42 17.00
CA LEU A 201 4.27 1.98 16.65
C LEU A 201 5.04 2.51 17.86
N GLU A 202 4.36 2.97 18.92
CA GLU A 202 4.99 3.67 20.06
C GLU A 202 6.09 2.88 20.77
N ASN A 203 6.03 1.54 20.70
CA ASN A 203 6.99 0.64 21.35
C ASN A 203 8.08 0.11 20.40
N LEU A 204 8.11 0.58 19.15
CA LEU A 204 9.06 0.13 18.13
C LEU A 204 10.16 1.19 17.95
N PRO A 205 11.44 0.87 18.25
CA PRO A 205 12.54 1.85 18.25
C PRO A 205 12.67 2.66 16.95
N SER A 206 12.43 2.04 15.80
CA SER A 206 12.53 2.67 14.47
C SER A 206 11.51 3.81 14.26
N TYR A 207 10.46 3.87 15.08
CA TYR A 207 9.38 4.87 14.97
C TYR A 207 9.40 5.91 16.10
N ASN A 208 10.29 5.80 17.10
CA ASN A 208 10.33 6.71 18.27
C ASN A 208 10.37 8.19 17.88
N LYS A 209 11.16 8.57 16.87
CA LYS A 209 11.25 9.97 16.42
C LYS A 209 9.89 10.52 15.98
N GLU A 210 9.14 9.71 15.24
CA GLU A 210 7.83 10.10 14.72
C GLU A 210 6.80 10.12 15.85
N THR A 211 6.78 9.09 16.70
CA THR A 211 5.79 8.98 17.78
C THR A 211 6.00 10.06 18.85
N GLU A 212 7.23 10.33 19.26
CA GLU A 212 7.57 11.43 20.18
C GLU A 212 7.18 12.80 19.60
N MET A 213 7.38 13.00 18.28
CA MET A 213 6.94 14.22 17.60
C MET A 213 5.42 14.36 17.70
N LEU A 214 4.65 13.32 17.35
CA LEU A 214 3.18 13.34 17.41
C LEU A 214 2.67 13.63 18.83
N GLU A 215 3.25 13.01 19.86
CA GLU A 215 2.92 13.27 21.26
C GLU A 215 3.22 14.71 21.68
N SER A 216 4.42 15.21 21.35
CA SER A 216 4.85 16.57 21.72
C SER A 216 3.94 17.65 21.12
N LEU A 217 3.38 17.37 19.94
CA LEU A 217 2.44 18.25 19.23
C LEU A 217 0.98 18.00 19.66
N GLY A 218 0.74 17.03 20.53
CA GLY A 218 -0.58 16.69 21.06
C GLY A 218 -1.54 16.19 19.98
N PHE A 219 -1.03 15.48 18.96
CA PHE A 219 -1.79 14.98 17.82
C PHE A 219 -2.61 16.06 17.09
N ASN A 220 -2.17 17.32 17.15
CA ASN A 220 -2.87 18.43 16.51
C ASN A 220 -2.44 18.55 15.03
N PRO A 221 -3.36 18.38 14.06
CA PRO A 221 -3.01 18.40 12.63
C PRO A 221 -2.31 19.68 12.17
N GLU A 222 -2.74 20.86 12.64
CA GLU A 222 -2.14 22.14 12.26
C GLU A 222 -0.69 22.26 12.75
N LYS A 223 -0.41 21.75 13.96
CA LYS A 223 0.96 21.74 14.50
C LYS A 223 1.85 20.72 13.80
N ILE A 224 1.32 19.54 13.49
CA ILE A 224 2.04 18.50 12.74
C ILE A 224 2.42 19.03 11.37
N GLU A 225 1.49 19.69 10.66
CA GLU A 225 1.79 20.25 9.34
C GLU A 225 2.75 21.44 9.41
N ALA A 226 2.69 22.27 10.45
CA ALA A 226 3.67 23.33 10.66
C ALA A 226 5.09 22.78 10.92
N GLU A 227 5.21 21.72 11.73
CA GLU A 227 6.49 21.07 12.00
C GLU A 227 7.03 20.37 10.75
N TYR A 228 6.17 19.71 10.00
CA TYR A 228 6.52 19.14 8.70
C TYR A 228 7.01 20.21 7.71
N ALA A 229 6.30 21.34 7.60
CA ALA A 229 6.72 22.45 6.74
C ALA A 229 8.10 23.00 7.13
N ARG A 230 8.39 23.09 8.44
CA ARG A 230 9.71 23.47 8.96
C ARG A 230 10.78 22.46 8.57
N GLN A 231 10.57 21.16 8.82
CA GLN A 231 11.52 20.10 8.47
C GLN A 231 11.78 20.03 6.97
N ARG A 232 10.73 20.22 6.17
CA ARG A 232 10.83 20.25 4.71
C ARG A 232 11.66 21.46 4.24
N GLU A 233 11.42 22.64 4.79
CA GLU A 233 12.20 23.84 4.46
C GLU A 233 13.69 23.65 4.82
N GLU A 234 13.98 23.16 6.03
CA GLU A 234 15.35 22.87 6.47
C GLU A 234 16.05 21.85 5.56
N TRP A 235 15.31 20.82 5.13
CA TRP A 235 15.82 19.83 4.19
C TRP A 235 16.17 20.45 2.83
N TYR A 236 15.31 21.31 2.28
CA TYR A 236 15.60 22.01 1.03
C TYR A 236 16.74 23.02 1.15
N GLN A 237 16.83 23.74 2.27
CA GLN A 237 17.95 24.65 2.52
C GLN A 237 19.28 23.88 2.54
N ALA A 238 19.35 22.78 3.28
CA ALA A 238 20.53 21.89 3.27
C ALA A 238 20.84 21.35 1.87
N LEU A 239 19.82 21.00 1.08
CA LEU A 239 19.99 20.58 -0.30
C LEU A 239 20.62 21.68 -1.17
N TYR A 240 20.15 22.93 -1.05
CA TYR A 240 20.66 24.06 -1.84
C TYR A 240 22.06 24.49 -1.40
N GLU A 241 22.35 24.50 -0.10
CA GLU A 241 23.68 24.81 0.43
C GLU A 241 24.77 23.85 -0.06
N HIS A 242 24.41 22.58 -0.32
CA HIS A 242 25.34 21.56 -0.81
C HIS A 242 25.32 21.37 -2.34
N ASP A 243 24.41 22.02 -3.05
CA ASP A 243 24.37 22.00 -4.51
C ASP A 243 25.44 22.90 -5.11
N MET A 244 26.47 22.33 -5.73
CA MET A 244 27.58 23.10 -6.32
C MET A 244 27.16 24.10 -7.41
N GLY A 245 25.96 23.97 -7.98
CA GLY A 245 25.39 24.94 -8.92
C GLY A 245 24.77 26.17 -8.26
N TRP A 246 24.73 26.19 -6.93
CA TRP A 246 24.13 27.20 -6.08
C TRP A 246 25.19 27.72 -5.09
N CYS A 247 25.36 29.03 -4.98
CA CYS A 247 26.32 29.65 -4.08
C CYS A 247 25.74 30.98 -3.58
N ASP A 248 25.71 31.18 -2.25
CA ASP A 248 25.17 32.40 -1.62
C ASP A 248 23.79 32.82 -2.16
N ASP A 249 22.84 31.89 -2.16
CA ASP A 249 21.48 32.06 -2.71
C ASP A 249 21.39 32.38 -4.22
N HIS A 250 22.49 32.19 -4.96
CA HIS A 250 22.60 32.51 -6.37
C HIS A 250 22.93 31.29 -7.23
N GLN A 251 22.22 31.13 -8.35
CA GLN A 251 22.36 29.97 -9.24
C GLN A 251 23.47 30.22 -10.28
N VAL A 252 24.72 30.13 -9.85
CA VAL A 252 25.91 30.44 -10.66
C VAL A 252 25.92 29.67 -11.97
N TRP A 253 25.53 28.39 -11.96
CA TRP A 253 25.50 27.56 -13.18
C TRP A 253 24.33 27.88 -14.12
N ALA A 254 23.42 28.77 -13.77
CA ALA A 254 22.38 29.28 -14.68
C ALA A 254 22.83 30.52 -15.46
N GLU A 255 23.91 31.18 -15.05
CA GLU A 255 24.35 32.44 -15.66
C GLU A 255 24.70 32.28 -17.15
N PRO A 256 24.33 33.26 -17.98
CA PRO A 256 24.52 33.17 -19.44
C PRO A 256 26.00 33.17 -19.84
N ASP A 257 26.88 33.76 -19.04
CA ASP A 257 28.32 33.89 -19.26
C ASP A 257 29.17 32.89 -18.46
N TYR A 258 28.53 32.03 -17.64
CA TYR A 258 29.22 30.93 -16.98
C TYR A 258 29.86 29.97 -18.00
N SER A 259 31.14 29.66 -17.81
CA SER A 259 31.87 28.74 -18.70
C SER A 259 31.51 27.29 -18.38
N ASP A 260 30.90 26.62 -19.36
CA ASP A 260 30.57 25.19 -19.31
C ASP A 260 31.55 24.33 -20.15
N GLU A 261 32.75 24.83 -20.43
CA GLU A 261 33.76 24.10 -21.23
C GLU A 261 34.18 22.78 -20.61
N ASN A 262 34.21 22.71 -19.27
CA ASN A 262 34.59 21.50 -18.51
C ASN A 262 33.41 20.56 -18.22
N TRP A 263 32.21 20.87 -18.70
CA TRP A 263 31.04 20.01 -18.48
C TRP A 263 31.09 18.79 -19.39
N LYS A 264 30.65 17.65 -18.86
CA LYS A 264 30.52 16.42 -19.65
C LYS A 264 29.32 16.53 -20.58
N THR A 265 29.20 15.65 -21.57
CA THR A 265 28.05 15.62 -22.48
C THR A 265 27.17 14.39 -22.29
N MET A 266 25.86 14.54 -22.47
CA MET A 266 24.86 13.50 -22.39
C MET A 266 23.83 13.66 -23.51
N GLU A 267 23.46 12.54 -24.14
CA GLU A 267 22.38 12.49 -25.11
C GLU A 267 21.02 12.44 -24.39
N LEU A 268 20.19 13.47 -24.64
CA LEU A 268 18.82 13.56 -24.12
C LEU A 268 17.79 13.46 -25.27
N PRO A 269 16.61 12.86 -25.04
CA PRO A 269 16.11 12.36 -23.76
C PRO A 269 16.71 10.98 -23.37
N GLY A 270 16.78 10.73 -22.07
CA GLY A 270 17.22 9.45 -21.49
C GLY A 270 17.41 9.54 -19.97
N TYR A 271 17.52 8.38 -19.33
CA TYR A 271 17.90 8.27 -17.93
C TYR A 271 19.42 8.35 -17.79
N TRP A 272 19.94 9.07 -16.80
CA TRP A 272 21.39 9.25 -16.64
C TRP A 272 22.10 7.96 -16.19
N GLU A 273 21.40 7.04 -15.54
CA GLU A 273 21.94 5.73 -15.14
C GLU A 273 22.31 4.89 -16.37
N ASP A 274 21.48 4.97 -17.41
CA ASP A 274 21.73 4.33 -18.70
C ASP A 274 22.82 5.06 -19.52
N LYS A 275 23.27 6.22 -19.05
CA LYS A 275 24.26 7.10 -19.70
C LYS A 275 25.54 7.29 -18.87
N GLY A 276 25.76 6.45 -17.86
CA GLY A 276 27.03 6.34 -17.13
C GLY A 276 27.03 6.88 -15.70
N MET A 277 25.93 7.47 -15.22
CA MET A 277 25.75 7.85 -13.82
C MET A 277 25.01 6.74 -13.06
N LYS A 278 25.66 5.58 -12.92
CA LYS A 278 25.06 4.41 -12.24
C LYS A 278 24.72 4.75 -10.79
N ASP A 279 23.55 4.33 -10.34
CA ASP A 279 23.08 4.40 -8.96
C ASP A 279 23.20 5.82 -8.35
N PHE A 280 22.90 6.83 -9.17
CA PHE A 280 23.01 8.23 -8.77
C PHE A 280 21.64 8.84 -8.48
N ASP A 281 21.40 9.11 -7.20
CA ASP A 281 20.33 9.98 -6.73
C ASP A 281 20.91 11.35 -6.35
N GLY A 282 20.25 12.41 -6.81
CA GLY A 282 20.64 13.79 -6.51
C GLY A 282 20.34 14.79 -7.60
N VAL A 283 21.20 15.79 -7.71
CA VAL A 283 20.98 16.97 -8.56
C VAL A 283 21.91 16.93 -9.76
N VAL A 284 21.34 17.04 -10.95
CA VAL A 284 22.09 17.19 -12.22
C VAL A 284 21.65 18.45 -12.92
N TRP A 285 22.61 19.26 -13.33
CA TRP A 285 22.39 20.46 -14.12
C TRP A 285 22.71 20.17 -15.58
N PHE A 286 21.84 20.63 -16.48
CA PHE A 286 21.99 20.53 -17.92
C PHE A 286 22.05 21.92 -18.54
N ARG A 287 22.96 22.14 -19.49
CA ARG A 287 23.12 23.40 -20.24
C ARG A 287 23.11 23.14 -21.75
N LYS A 288 22.39 23.98 -22.49
CA LYS A 288 22.39 23.98 -23.96
C LYS A 288 22.32 25.39 -24.52
N THR A 289 23.18 25.65 -25.48
CA THR A 289 23.12 26.87 -26.29
C THR A 289 22.19 26.63 -27.48
N ILE A 290 21.30 27.59 -27.73
CA ILE A 290 20.28 27.54 -28.78
C ILE A 290 20.31 28.83 -29.58
N ASP A 291 20.28 28.72 -30.90
CA ASP A 291 20.21 29.87 -31.81
C ASP A 291 18.75 30.29 -32.02
N ILE A 292 18.37 31.44 -31.47
CA ILE A 292 17.02 31.99 -31.58
C ILE A 292 16.86 32.75 -32.91
N PRO A 293 15.92 32.32 -33.78
CA PRO A 293 15.65 32.97 -35.05
C PRO A 293 15.23 34.43 -34.91
N ARG A 294 15.60 35.26 -35.89
CA ARG A 294 15.25 36.69 -35.88
C ARG A 294 13.74 36.93 -35.80
N ASN A 295 12.93 36.07 -36.44
CA ASN A 295 11.46 36.16 -36.45
C ASN A 295 10.80 35.71 -35.14
N TRP A 296 11.56 35.22 -34.15
CA TRP A 296 11.06 34.86 -32.81
C TRP A 296 11.23 35.97 -31.77
N ALA A 297 12.10 36.95 -32.04
CA ALA A 297 12.34 38.06 -31.12
C ALA A 297 11.04 38.78 -30.74
N ARG A 298 10.87 39.07 -29.43
CA ARG A 298 9.65 39.65 -28.86
C ARG A 298 8.38 38.83 -29.11
N LYS A 299 8.48 37.50 -29.18
CA LYS A 299 7.35 36.58 -29.14
C LYS A 299 7.48 35.63 -27.95
N ASN A 300 6.35 35.20 -27.39
CA ASN A 300 6.35 34.12 -26.41
C ASN A 300 6.79 32.83 -27.10
N VAL A 301 7.71 32.11 -26.46
CA VAL A 301 8.21 30.82 -26.94
C VAL A 301 7.77 29.75 -25.94
N THR A 302 7.15 28.69 -26.43
CA THR A 302 6.78 27.52 -25.61
C THR A 302 7.92 26.52 -25.64
N ILE A 303 8.26 25.99 -24.46
CA ILE A 303 9.20 24.89 -24.26
C ILE A 303 8.40 23.65 -23.91
N ASN A 304 8.74 22.53 -24.55
CA ASN A 304 8.43 21.19 -24.05
C ASN A 304 9.76 20.46 -23.83
N LEU A 305 10.01 19.99 -22.62
CA LEU A 305 11.24 19.26 -22.26
C LEU A 305 11.05 17.75 -22.23
N GLY A 306 9.88 17.23 -22.59
CA GLY A 306 9.53 15.85 -22.31
C GLY A 306 9.29 15.63 -20.82
N ASN A 307 9.46 14.39 -20.37
CA ASN A 307 9.22 14.02 -18.98
C ASN A 307 10.48 14.24 -18.15
N ILE A 308 10.30 14.66 -16.90
CA ILE A 308 11.38 14.73 -15.92
C ILE A 308 11.00 13.83 -14.73
N ALA A 309 11.99 13.11 -14.20
CA ALA A 309 11.82 12.08 -13.18
C ALA A 309 11.12 12.60 -11.92
N ASP A 310 11.70 13.57 -11.21
CA ASP A 310 11.07 14.17 -10.03
C ASP A 310 10.86 15.68 -10.18
N GLU A 311 11.91 16.48 -9.96
CA GLU A 311 11.79 17.93 -9.92
C GLU A 311 12.66 18.62 -10.96
N SER A 312 12.22 19.81 -11.36
CA SER A 312 12.98 20.63 -12.30
C SER A 312 12.86 22.11 -12.01
N ILE A 313 13.95 22.85 -12.21
CA ILE A 313 13.94 24.31 -12.35
C ILE A 313 14.58 24.66 -13.70
N VAL A 314 13.95 25.57 -14.46
CA VAL A 314 14.37 25.93 -15.81
C VAL A 314 14.72 27.41 -15.87
N TYR A 315 15.90 27.69 -16.41
CA TYR A 315 16.45 29.04 -16.56
C TYR A 315 16.71 29.35 -18.03
N TYR A 316 16.36 30.56 -18.45
CA TYR A 316 16.66 31.09 -19.78
C TYR A 316 17.52 32.34 -19.63
N ASN A 317 18.77 32.27 -20.09
CA ASN A 317 19.79 33.30 -19.90
C ASN A 317 19.90 33.75 -18.43
N GLY A 318 20.00 32.80 -17.50
CA GLY A 318 20.07 33.06 -16.05
C GLY A 318 18.76 33.44 -15.37
N THR A 319 17.68 33.71 -16.11
CA THR A 319 16.37 34.03 -15.52
C THR A 319 15.54 32.76 -15.35
N GLU A 320 15.09 32.45 -14.13
CA GLU A 320 14.13 31.36 -13.91
C GLU A 320 12.82 31.63 -14.68
N ILE A 321 12.40 30.68 -15.51
CA ILE A 321 11.14 30.75 -16.28
C ILE A 321 10.09 29.77 -15.76
N GLY A 322 10.47 28.88 -14.83
CA GLY A 322 9.54 28.03 -14.10
C GLY A 322 10.22 26.88 -13.37
N ARG A 323 9.48 26.34 -12.41
CA ARG A 323 9.81 25.12 -11.65
C ARG A 323 8.62 24.18 -11.57
N ASN A 324 8.88 22.91 -11.34
CA ASN A 324 7.84 21.89 -11.22
C ASN A 324 8.35 20.70 -10.40
N THR A 325 7.57 20.31 -9.39
CA THR A 325 7.88 19.25 -8.42
C THR A 325 7.12 17.95 -8.69
N LYS A 326 6.33 17.89 -9.77
CA LYS A 326 5.50 16.72 -10.08
C LYS A 326 6.35 15.64 -10.74
N ALA A 327 6.54 14.52 -10.05
CA ALA A 327 7.26 13.38 -10.60
C ALA A 327 6.63 12.85 -11.90
N ASN A 328 7.49 12.38 -12.81
CA ASN A 328 7.16 11.63 -14.03
C ASN A 328 6.16 12.32 -14.97
N ALA A 329 6.17 13.64 -15.01
CA ALA A 329 5.26 14.43 -15.83
C ALA A 329 5.99 15.24 -16.90
N SER A 330 5.33 15.40 -18.06
CA SER A 330 5.86 16.26 -19.12
C SER A 330 5.94 17.71 -18.67
N ARG A 331 7.01 18.40 -19.06
CA ARG A 331 7.30 19.78 -18.63
C ARG A 331 7.05 20.77 -19.76
N TYR A 332 6.16 21.72 -19.49
CA TYR A 332 5.83 22.80 -20.41
C TYR A 332 6.07 24.15 -19.73
N TYR A 333 6.82 25.02 -20.40
CA TYR A 333 7.11 26.36 -19.91
C TYR A 333 6.91 27.39 -21.03
N THR A 334 6.71 28.64 -20.65
CA THR A 334 6.66 29.75 -21.61
C THR A 334 7.77 30.73 -21.30
N ILE A 335 8.66 30.96 -22.25
CA ILE A 335 9.62 32.07 -22.20
C ILE A 335 8.84 33.35 -22.53
N PRO A 336 8.72 34.31 -21.61
CA PRO A 336 8.04 35.57 -21.87
C PRO A 336 8.74 36.33 -22.99
N TYR A 337 7.95 36.94 -23.89
CA TYR A 337 8.47 37.68 -25.05
C TYR A 337 9.53 38.73 -24.72
N LYS A 338 9.51 39.29 -23.50
CA LYS A 338 10.47 40.29 -23.01
C LYS A 338 11.90 39.74 -22.92
N LEU A 339 12.04 38.45 -22.64
CA LEU A 339 13.33 37.77 -22.52
C LEU A 339 13.86 37.30 -23.88
N VAL A 340 12.98 37.06 -24.86
CA VAL A 340 13.35 36.47 -26.15
C VAL A 340 14.03 37.49 -27.07
N LYS A 341 15.36 37.35 -27.20
CA LYS A 341 16.21 38.10 -28.12
C LYS A 341 16.73 37.18 -29.22
N ARG A 342 16.98 37.73 -30.42
CA ARG A 342 17.61 36.98 -31.53
C ARG A 342 19.06 36.62 -31.20
N GLY A 343 19.54 35.51 -31.76
CA GLY A 343 20.92 35.04 -31.57
C GLY A 343 21.03 33.96 -30.51
N LYS A 344 22.24 33.74 -29.99
CA LYS A 344 22.50 32.71 -28.99
C LYS A 344 21.75 33.00 -27.69
N ALA A 345 21.11 31.96 -27.15
CA ALA A 345 20.56 31.93 -25.81
C ALA A 345 21.03 30.65 -25.10
N VAL A 346 21.12 30.71 -23.78
CA VAL A 346 21.46 29.57 -22.92
C VAL A 346 20.20 29.11 -22.20
N LEU A 347 19.91 27.83 -22.33
CA LEU A 347 18.87 27.13 -21.57
C LEU A 347 19.56 26.24 -20.54
N THR A 348 19.26 26.46 -19.27
CA THR A 348 19.79 25.67 -18.15
C THR A 348 18.64 24.96 -17.45
N ILE A 349 18.79 23.69 -17.14
CA ILE A 349 17.79 22.87 -16.45
C ILE A 349 18.46 22.19 -15.27
N ARG A 350 18.01 22.50 -14.06
CA ARG A 350 18.36 21.77 -12.84
C ARG A 350 17.33 20.65 -12.66
N VAL A 351 17.76 19.41 -12.57
CA VAL A 351 16.91 18.25 -12.30
C VAL A 351 17.32 17.65 -10.97
N THR A 352 16.36 17.48 -10.06
CA THR A 352 16.54 16.68 -8.83
C THR A 352 15.87 15.33 -9.06
N ASN A 353 16.50 14.24 -8.62
CA ASN A 353 15.94 12.90 -8.53
C ASN A 353 16.22 12.36 -7.13
N TYR A 354 15.18 11.90 -6.44
CA TYR A 354 15.26 11.45 -5.06
C TYR A 354 15.50 9.94 -4.94
N LYS A 355 15.02 9.17 -5.92
CA LYS A 355 15.15 7.71 -5.99
C LYS A 355 14.90 7.25 -7.43
N SER A 356 15.29 6.02 -7.75
CA SER A 356 15.06 5.36 -9.05
C SER A 356 15.78 6.06 -10.21
N LYS A 357 15.46 5.71 -11.46
CA LYS A 357 16.17 6.27 -12.61
C LYS A 357 15.85 7.75 -12.83
N GLY A 358 16.85 8.60 -12.77
CA GLY A 358 16.71 10.04 -12.97
C GLY A 358 17.03 10.54 -14.37
N GLY A 359 16.53 11.73 -14.70
CA GLY A 359 16.87 12.43 -15.95
C GLY A 359 15.70 13.12 -16.64
N ILE A 360 15.97 13.57 -17.87
CA ILE A 360 14.99 14.15 -18.80
C ILE A 360 14.72 13.09 -19.86
N TYR A 361 13.58 12.42 -19.80
CA TYR A 361 13.25 11.25 -20.59
C TYR A 361 11.98 11.44 -21.44
N GLY A 362 11.62 10.41 -22.20
CA GLY A 362 10.48 10.43 -23.10
C GLY A 362 10.91 10.44 -24.57
N ARG A 363 10.06 10.97 -25.44
CA ARG A 363 10.31 10.90 -26.89
C ARG A 363 11.09 12.13 -27.38
N PRO A 364 12.11 11.97 -28.25
CA PRO A 364 12.88 13.09 -28.77
C PRO A 364 12.01 14.20 -29.40
N GLU A 365 10.91 13.85 -30.06
CA GLU A 365 9.99 14.80 -30.69
C GLU A 365 9.20 15.69 -29.70
N ASP A 366 9.17 15.32 -28.43
CA ASP A 366 8.55 16.12 -27.37
C ASP A 366 9.53 17.21 -26.88
N MET A 367 10.85 16.98 -26.94
CA MET A 367 11.86 17.97 -26.55
C MET A 367 12.04 19.06 -27.62
N LYS A 368 11.35 20.20 -27.48
CA LYS A 368 11.39 21.29 -28.46
C LYS A 368 11.00 22.67 -27.94
N LEU A 369 11.40 23.69 -28.68
CA LEU A 369 10.94 25.07 -28.59
C LEU A 369 10.04 25.40 -29.78
N SER A 370 9.00 26.20 -29.60
CA SER A 370 8.22 26.72 -30.73
C SER A 370 7.52 28.04 -30.42
N VAL A 371 7.17 28.78 -31.47
CA VAL A 371 6.27 29.93 -31.38
C VAL A 371 4.92 29.53 -31.94
N LYS A 372 3.89 29.45 -31.07
CA LYS A 372 2.53 29.00 -31.46
C LYS A 372 2.52 27.64 -32.17
N GLY A 373 3.41 26.72 -31.78
CA GLY A 373 3.52 25.39 -32.38
C GLY A 373 4.12 25.34 -33.80
N LYS A 374 4.63 26.45 -34.33
CA LYS A 374 5.23 26.53 -35.67
C LYS A 374 6.75 26.49 -35.62
N ASP A 375 7.35 25.94 -36.69
CA ASP A 375 8.79 25.89 -36.97
C ASP A 375 9.64 25.44 -35.76
N PRO A 376 9.36 24.27 -35.15
CA PRO A 376 9.96 23.90 -33.88
C PRO A 376 11.49 23.75 -33.98
N ILE A 377 12.20 24.21 -32.95
CA ILE A 377 13.62 23.92 -32.75
C ILE A 377 13.72 22.71 -31.82
N SER A 378 14.39 21.64 -32.27
CA SER A 378 14.62 20.47 -31.44
C SER A 378 15.54 20.80 -30.26
N LEU A 379 15.18 20.31 -29.09
CA LEU A 379 16.02 20.31 -27.89
C LEU A 379 16.68 18.95 -27.66
N ALA A 380 16.23 17.89 -28.32
CA ALA A 380 16.86 16.58 -28.24
C ALA A 380 18.31 16.59 -28.78
N GLY A 381 19.07 15.56 -28.43
CA GLY A 381 20.47 15.38 -28.78
C GLY A 381 21.39 15.69 -27.61
N GLU A 382 22.62 16.09 -27.94
CA GLU A 382 23.66 16.41 -26.97
C GLU A 382 23.29 17.61 -26.08
N TRP A 383 23.50 17.44 -24.77
CA TRP A 383 23.46 18.47 -23.73
C TRP A 383 24.74 18.40 -22.90
N LYS A 384 25.23 19.55 -22.44
CA LYS A 384 26.26 19.58 -21.41
C LYS A 384 25.63 19.32 -20.05
N TYR A 385 26.31 18.60 -19.16
CA TYR A 385 25.84 18.35 -17.81
C TYR A 385 26.95 18.36 -16.76
N LEU A 386 26.55 18.63 -15.52
CA LEU A 386 27.38 18.51 -14.32
C LEU A 386 26.52 18.09 -13.12
N SER A 387 27.03 17.22 -12.26
CA SER A 387 26.35 16.84 -11.01
C SER A 387 26.51 17.96 -9.98
N GLY A 388 25.42 18.47 -9.44
CA GLY A 388 25.41 19.49 -8.39
C GLY A 388 25.58 18.90 -7.00
N LEU A 389 24.90 17.78 -6.71
CA LEU A 389 24.88 17.14 -5.39
C LEU A 389 24.52 15.65 -5.53
N SER A 390 25.15 14.78 -4.72
CA SER A 390 24.67 13.41 -4.48
C SER A 390 23.86 13.37 -3.20
N LEU A 391 22.72 12.67 -3.21
CA LEU A 391 21.89 12.43 -2.03
C LEU A 391 22.39 11.25 -1.19
N SER A 392 23.51 10.62 -1.55
CA SER A 392 24.09 9.53 -0.76
C SER A 392 24.43 10.03 0.65
N GLY A 393 23.86 9.38 1.67
CA GLY A 393 24.02 9.76 3.07
C GLY A 393 23.19 10.96 3.52
N ILE A 394 22.40 11.57 2.62
CA ILE A 394 21.43 12.61 2.97
C ILE A 394 20.11 11.92 3.36
N PRO A 395 19.47 12.30 4.48
CA PRO A 395 18.17 11.76 4.85
C PRO A 395 17.13 11.94 3.72
N PRO A 396 16.17 11.02 3.56
CA PRO A 396 15.11 11.18 2.57
C PRO A 396 14.29 12.44 2.84
N VAL A 397 13.70 12.99 1.78
CA VAL A 397 12.79 14.14 1.91
C VAL A 397 11.64 13.79 2.87
N PRO A 398 11.30 14.66 3.83
CA PRO A 398 10.15 14.44 4.70
C PRO A 398 8.87 14.20 3.89
N ILE A 399 8.13 13.16 4.25
CA ILE A 399 6.87 12.81 3.59
C ILE A 399 5.70 13.60 4.16
N SER A 400 4.77 14.01 3.30
CA SER A 400 3.63 14.84 3.70
C SER A 400 2.65 14.08 4.60
N PRO A 401 2.35 14.58 5.81
CA PRO A 401 1.39 13.97 6.72
C PRO A 401 -0.05 14.01 6.20
N GLU A 402 -0.42 15.02 5.40
CA GLU A 402 -1.78 15.16 4.88
C GLU A 402 -2.02 14.43 3.56
N SER A 403 -0.97 14.29 2.73
CA SER A 403 -1.15 13.90 1.32
C SER A 403 -0.37 12.66 0.89
N ASN A 404 0.56 12.15 1.71
CA ASN A 404 1.33 10.96 1.37
C ASN A 404 0.75 9.73 2.09
N PRO A 405 0.21 8.73 1.37
CA PRO A 405 -0.39 7.55 2.01
C PRO A 405 0.63 6.63 2.67
N LYS A 406 1.93 6.95 2.55
CA LYS A 406 3.01 6.27 3.28
C LYS A 406 3.26 6.85 4.67
N TYR A 407 2.62 7.96 5.03
CA TYR A 407 2.81 8.55 6.35
C TYR A 407 2.35 7.57 7.44
N PRO A 408 3.19 7.28 8.45
CA PRO A 408 2.85 6.37 9.53
C PRO A 408 1.51 6.72 10.17
N THR A 409 0.71 5.72 10.51
CA THR A 409 -0.66 5.84 11.09
C THR A 409 -1.74 6.45 10.19
N GLY A 410 -1.38 7.13 9.10
CA GLY A 410 -2.31 7.91 8.29
C GLY A 410 -3.47 7.12 7.69
N LEU A 411 -3.21 5.88 7.24
CA LEU A 411 -4.23 4.99 6.67
C LEU A 411 -5.01 4.25 7.75
N PHE A 412 -4.36 3.87 8.85
CA PHE A 412 -5.08 3.33 10.01
C PHE A 412 -6.18 4.27 10.45
N ASN A 413 -5.80 5.52 10.73
CA ASN A 413 -6.70 6.57 11.23
C ASN A 413 -7.89 6.81 10.31
N ALA A 414 -7.67 6.81 8.99
CA ALA A 414 -8.72 7.12 8.02
C ALA A 414 -9.57 5.92 7.60
N MET A 415 -8.96 4.74 7.45
CA MET A 415 -9.57 3.62 6.73
C MET A 415 -9.77 2.37 7.60
N ILE A 416 -9.04 2.22 8.71
CA ILE A 416 -9.12 1.04 9.60
C ILE A 416 -9.83 1.38 10.91
N HIS A 417 -9.48 2.49 11.55
CA HIS A 417 -10.09 2.92 12.80
C HIS A 417 -11.62 2.98 12.75
N PRO A 418 -12.27 3.54 11.70
CA PRO A 418 -13.73 3.52 11.61
C PRO A 418 -14.35 2.11 11.59
N LEU A 419 -13.60 1.09 11.13
CA LEU A 419 -14.04 -0.30 11.05
C LEU A 419 -13.96 -1.03 12.40
N THR A 420 -13.21 -0.51 13.38
CA THR A 420 -12.97 -1.17 14.69
C THR A 420 -14.24 -1.42 15.49
N SER A 421 -15.28 -0.62 15.27
CA SER A 421 -16.60 -0.77 15.91
C SER A 421 -17.51 -1.79 15.21
N PHE A 422 -17.12 -2.28 14.03
CA PHE A 422 -17.92 -3.19 13.23
C PHE A 422 -17.38 -4.62 13.36
N PRO A 423 -18.17 -5.57 13.90
CA PRO A 423 -17.68 -6.93 14.13
C PRO A 423 -17.33 -7.64 12.83
N LEU A 424 -16.19 -8.33 12.84
CA LEU A 424 -15.70 -9.10 11.71
C LEU A 424 -15.13 -10.44 12.14
N GLN A 425 -15.20 -11.42 11.24
CA GLN A 425 -14.71 -12.76 11.48
C GLN A 425 -13.19 -12.77 11.55
N GLY A 426 -12.50 -12.12 10.61
CA GLY A 426 -11.04 -12.07 10.54
C GLY A 426 -10.53 -11.16 9.43
N VAL A 427 -9.20 -11.13 9.30
CA VAL A 427 -8.46 -10.24 8.39
C VAL A 427 -7.67 -11.06 7.36
N ILE A 428 -7.64 -10.56 6.12
CA ILE A 428 -6.76 -10.97 5.04
C ILE A 428 -5.83 -9.80 4.73
N TRP A 429 -4.54 -10.03 4.86
CA TRP A 429 -3.49 -9.03 4.66
C TRP A 429 -2.58 -9.41 3.51
N TYR A 430 -2.38 -8.49 2.56
CA TYR A 430 -1.41 -8.69 1.49
C TYR A 430 -0.60 -7.42 1.24
N GLN A 431 0.57 -7.41 1.88
CA GLN A 431 1.53 -6.32 1.84
C GLN A 431 2.93 -6.85 2.18
N GLY A 432 3.97 -6.16 1.73
CA GLY A 432 5.35 -6.34 2.16
C GLY A 432 6.36 -5.70 1.20
N LYS A 433 5.96 -5.45 -0.05
CA LYS A 433 6.82 -4.89 -1.10
C LYS A 433 7.30 -3.48 -0.75
N SER A 434 6.43 -2.66 -0.14
CA SER A 434 6.79 -1.29 0.25
C SER A 434 7.74 -1.21 1.45
N ASN A 435 8.08 -2.32 2.10
CA ASN A 435 9.00 -2.40 3.25
C ASN A 435 10.28 -3.19 2.96
N LEU A 436 10.60 -3.52 1.69
CA LEU A 436 11.72 -4.42 1.34
C LEU A 436 13.06 -4.01 1.97
N GLU A 437 13.32 -2.72 2.07
CA GLU A 437 14.57 -2.14 2.61
C GLU A 437 14.65 -2.21 4.16
N SER A 438 13.58 -2.65 4.83
CA SER A 438 13.45 -2.70 6.29
C SER A 438 12.94 -4.07 6.77
N SER A 439 13.40 -5.16 6.14
CA SER A 439 12.89 -6.51 6.42
C SER A 439 13.06 -6.94 7.89
N ASP A 440 14.15 -6.56 8.55
CA ASP A 440 14.37 -6.85 9.97
C ASP A 440 13.34 -6.14 10.87
N GLU A 441 13.05 -4.87 10.59
CA GLU A 441 12.06 -4.08 11.36
C GLU A 441 10.62 -4.54 11.08
N TYR A 442 10.39 -5.08 9.87
CA TYR A 442 9.06 -5.49 9.42
C TYR A 442 8.46 -6.58 10.30
N ALA A 443 9.27 -7.53 10.79
CA ALA A 443 8.77 -8.63 11.62
C ALA A 443 8.11 -8.10 12.91
N ASP A 444 8.80 -7.21 13.62
CA ASP A 444 8.30 -6.61 14.86
C ASP A 444 7.11 -5.69 14.59
N LEU A 445 7.20 -4.86 13.54
CA LEU A 445 6.10 -4.00 13.09
C LEU A 445 4.83 -4.80 12.79
N PHE A 446 4.94 -5.86 11.99
CA PHE A 446 3.79 -6.62 11.54
C PHE A 446 3.15 -7.42 12.69
N MET A 447 3.97 -8.00 13.58
CA MET A 447 3.47 -8.65 14.79
C MET A 447 2.78 -7.65 15.73
N SER A 448 3.33 -6.45 15.91
CA SER A 448 2.73 -5.38 16.70
C SER A 448 1.38 -4.93 16.11
N LEU A 449 1.32 -4.71 14.79
CA LEU A 449 0.09 -4.37 14.07
C LEU A 449 -1.01 -5.43 14.29
N ILE A 450 -0.68 -6.71 14.16
CA ILE A 450 -1.65 -7.81 14.37
C ILE A 450 -2.17 -7.80 15.81
N ALA A 451 -1.29 -7.62 16.79
CA ALA A 451 -1.65 -7.60 18.20
C ALA A 451 -2.55 -6.40 18.54
N ASP A 452 -2.19 -5.20 18.07
CA ASP A 452 -2.98 -3.98 18.26
C ASP A 452 -4.36 -4.09 17.59
N TRP A 453 -4.45 -4.56 16.35
CA TRP A 453 -5.75 -4.71 15.69
C TRP A 453 -6.65 -5.70 16.43
N ARG A 454 -6.10 -6.76 17.01
CA ARG A 454 -6.87 -7.67 17.88
C ARG A 454 -7.39 -6.97 19.13
N ASP A 455 -6.62 -6.06 19.71
CA ASP A 455 -7.03 -5.24 20.85
C ASP A 455 -8.13 -4.24 20.47
N LYS A 456 -7.95 -3.50 19.36
CA LYS A 456 -8.94 -2.52 18.87
C LYS A 456 -10.31 -3.15 18.56
N TRP A 457 -10.32 -4.37 18.04
CA TRP A 457 -11.55 -5.15 17.82
C TRP A 457 -12.02 -5.94 19.06
N GLN A 458 -11.27 -5.88 20.17
CA GLN A 458 -11.52 -6.65 21.40
C GLN A 458 -11.66 -8.15 21.13
N LYS A 459 -10.86 -8.66 20.19
CA LYS A 459 -10.92 -10.03 19.68
C LYS A 459 -9.50 -10.64 19.66
N PRO A 460 -8.94 -11.07 20.81
CA PRO A 460 -7.56 -11.57 20.91
C PRO A 460 -7.28 -12.82 20.06
N GLN A 461 -8.32 -13.55 19.66
CA GLN A 461 -8.23 -14.73 18.79
C GLN A 461 -8.68 -14.45 17.35
N MET A 462 -8.77 -13.17 16.94
CA MET A 462 -9.15 -12.82 15.58
C MET A 462 -8.18 -13.48 14.58
N PRO A 463 -8.69 -14.32 13.66
CA PRO A 463 -7.90 -14.88 12.58
C PRO A 463 -7.26 -13.78 11.75
N PHE A 464 -5.95 -13.91 11.53
CA PHE A 464 -5.18 -12.99 10.69
C PHE A 464 -4.41 -13.80 9.66
N TYR A 465 -4.87 -13.78 8.41
CA TYR A 465 -4.27 -14.55 7.33
C TYR A 465 -3.57 -13.63 6.35
N PHE A 466 -2.38 -14.00 5.91
CA PHE A 466 -1.59 -13.13 5.03
C PHE A 466 -0.92 -13.90 3.90
N VAL A 467 -0.52 -13.17 2.87
CA VAL A 467 0.09 -13.72 1.66
C VAL A 467 1.58 -13.37 1.63
N GLN A 468 2.42 -14.40 1.54
CA GLN A 468 3.86 -14.22 1.37
C GLN A 468 4.17 -13.62 -0.01
N LEU A 469 5.20 -12.76 -0.10
CA LEU A 469 5.61 -12.17 -1.37
C LEU A 469 5.93 -13.23 -2.44
N PRO A 470 5.46 -13.05 -3.68
CA PRO A 470 5.61 -14.05 -4.74
C PRO A 470 7.01 -14.05 -5.37
N ASN A 471 7.22 -14.97 -6.32
CA ASN A 471 8.15 -14.85 -7.45
C ASN A 471 8.38 -13.39 -7.93
N HIS A 472 9.58 -12.80 -7.84
CA HIS A 472 9.92 -11.51 -8.47
C HIS A 472 11.11 -11.67 -9.42
N GLU A 473 11.15 -10.93 -10.54
CA GLU A 473 12.26 -10.96 -11.51
C GLU A 473 12.51 -12.31 -12.23
N LYS A 474 13.68 -12.44 -12.87
CA LYS A 474 14.10 -13.66 -13.58
C LYS A 474 14.48 -14.74 -12.57
N LYS A 475 14.27 -16.00 -12.97
CA LYS A 475 14.69 -17.18 -12.20
C LYS A 475 16.17 -17.10 -11.86
N GLU A 476 16.49 -17.33 -10.60
CA GLU A 476 17.85 -17.33 -10.06
C GLU A 476 18.02 -18.51 -9.11
N GLU A 477 19.26 -18.98 -8.96
CA GLU A 477 19.60 -19.95 -7.92
C GLU A 477 19.54 -19.28 -6.55
N ALA A 478 19.46 -20.08 -5.48
CA ALA A 478 19.52 -19.53 -4.12
C ALA A 478 20.86 -18.81 -3.89
N GLN A 479 20.79 -17.62 -3.31
CA GLN A 479 21.90 -16.69 -3.06
C GLN A 479 22.16 -16.57 -1.55
N ASP A 480 23.33 -16.06 -1.20
CA ASP A 480 23.72 -15.71 0.16
C ASP A 480 23.09 -14.39 0.65
N ASP A 481 22.65 -13.52 -0.25
CA ASP A 481 21.96 -12.27 0.10
C ASP A 481 20.73 -12.04 -0.80
N SER A 482 19.62 -11.61 -0.20
CA SER A 482 18.37 -11.30 -0.92
C SER A 482 17.37 -10.62 0.02
N ASP A 483 17.17 -9.32 -0.15
CA ASP A 483 16.14 -8.53 0.57
C ASP A 483 14.73 -9.13 0.40
N TRP A 484 14.46 -9.68 -0.78
CA TRP A 484 13.17 -10.30 -1.07
C TRP A 484 12.97 -11.59 -0.27
N ALA A 485 14.02 -12.40 -0.10
CA ALA A 485 13.96 -13.59 0.75
C ALA A 485 13.90 -13.23 2.24
N ALA A 486 14.68 -12.23 2.67
CA ALA A 486 14.63 -11.69 4.03
C ALA A 486 13.23 -11.18 4.38
N MET A 487 12.57 -10.44 3.48
CA MET A 487 11.18 -10.01 3.67
C MET A 487 10.19 -11.19 3.75
N ARG A 488 10.36 -12.24 2.94
CA ARG A 488 9.53 -13.45 3.04
C ARG A 488 9.70 -14.17 4.37
N GLU A 489 10.91 -14.16 4.93
CA GLU A 489 11.18 -14.67 6.28
C GLU A 489 10.54 -13.78 7.34
N ALA A 490 10.68 -12.45 7.24
CA ALA A 490 10.05 -11.49 8.15
C ALA A 490 8.53 -11.66 8.20
N GLN A 491 7.88 -11.87 7.04
CA GLN A 491 6.46 -12.24 6.98
C GLN A 491 6.17 -13.55 7.72
N ALA A 492 7.03 -14.56 7.59
CA ALA A 492 6.86 -15.85 8.26
C ALA A 492 6.97 -15.76 9.79
N GLN A 493 7.70 -14.77 10.34
CA GLN A 493 7.82 -14.55 11.78
C GLN A 493 6.46 -14.30 12.45
N ALA A 494 5.50 -13.70 11.74
CA ALA A 494 4.15 -13.49 12.26
C ALA A 494 3.41 -14.81 12.59
N LEU A 495 3.87 -15.96 12.09
CA LEU A 495 3.35 -17.28 12.45
C LEU A 495 3.63 -17.69 13.91
N HIS A 496 4.50 -16.96 14.62
CA HIS A 496 4.67 -17.12 16.07
C HIS A 496 3.44 -16.68 16.86
N LEU A 497 2.61 -15.81 16.29
CA LEU A 497 1.36 -15.40 16.91
C LEU A 497 0.28 -16.46 16.66
N ASN A 498 -0.47 -16.83 17.71
CA ASN A 498 -1.63 -17.72 17.58
C ASN A 498 -2.67 -17.14 16.61
N HIS A 499 -3.49 -18.01 16.01
CA HIS A 499 -4.56 -17.63 15.06
C HIS A 499 -4.06 -16.83 13.85
N THR A 500 -2.82 -17.06 13.44
CA THR A 500 -2.27 -16.55 12.19
C THR A 500 -2.02 -17.68 11.20
N GLY A 501 -1.92 -17.31 9.93
CA GLY A 501 -1.55 -18.26 8.88
C GLY A 501 -1.10 -17.55 7.62
N MET A 502 -0.14 -18.16 6.93
CA MET A 502 0.51 -17.60 5.75
C MET A 502 0.21 -18.45 4.52
N VAL A 503 -0.14 -17.80 3.41
CA VAL A 503 -0.21 -18.42 2.09
C VAL A 503 1.10 -18.22 1.37
N ILE A 504 1.77 -19.32 1.02
CA ILE A 504 3.02 -19.31 0.25
C ILE A 504 2.67 -19.29 -1.23
N THR A 505 3.38 -18.43 -2.00
CA THR A 505 3.09 -18.15 -3.41
C THR A 505 4.31 -18.31 -4.33
N THR A 506 5.43 -18.82 -3.81
CA THR A 506 6.70 -19.00 -4.56
C THR A 506 6.58 -20.01 -5.72
N ASP A 507 5.58 -20.89 -5.70
CA ASP A 507 5.28 -21.83 -6.77
C ASP A 507 4.27 -21.31 -7.80
N ILE A 508 3.60 -20.20 -7.49
CA ILE A 508 2.54 -19.60 -8.30
C ILE A 508 3.15 -18.59 -9.27
N GLY A 509 2.77 -18.65 -10.56
CA GLY A 509 3.22 -17.69 -11.58
C GLY A 509 4.43 -18.12 -12.42
N LYS A 510 4.74 -19.44 -12.50
CA LYS A 510 5.81 -19.98 -13.36
C LYS A 510 5.62 -19.58 -14.84
N GLU A 511 6.63 -18.90 -15.39
CA GLU A 511 6.89 -18.59 -16.82
C GLU A 511 5.67 -18.23 -17.69
N LYS A 512 5.56 -16.94 -18.06
CA LYS A 512 4.49 -16.34 -18.89
C LYS A 512 3.11 -16.28 -18.20
N SER A 513 3.10 -15.79 -16.96
CA SER A 513 1.94 -15.52 -16.11
C SER A 513 0.70 -15.01 -16.86
N ASN A 514 -0.33 -15.85 -16.89
CA ASN A 514 -1.70 -15.36 -16.87
C ASN A 514 -2.03 -14.97 -15.41
N THR A 515 -1.97 -13.67 -15.10
CA THR A 515 -2.17 -13.06 -13.76
C THR A 515 -3.44 -13.57 -13.05
N PHE A 516 -4.42 -13.97 -13.85
CA PHE A 516 -5.67 -14.56 -13.38
C PHE A 516 -5.49 -15.86 -12.58
N GLN A 517 -4.75 -16.83 -13.11
CA GLN A 517 -4.60 -18.15 -12.48
C GLN A 517 -3.89 -18.02 -11.13
N SER A 518 -2.89 -17.15 -11.06
CA SER A 518 -2.14 -16.90 -9.84
C SER A 518 -3.02 -16.30 -8.74
N THR A 519 -3.89 -15.37 -9.13
CA THR A 519 -4.85 -14.73 -8.23
C THR A 519 -5.88 -15.74 -7.71
N LEU A 520 -6.43 -16.58 -8.59
CA LEU A 520 -7.38 -17.64 -8.24
C LEU A 520 -6.79 -18.60 -7.21
N GLU A 521 -5.58 -19.09 -7.47
CA GLU A 521 -4.90 -20.04 -6.59
C GLU A 521 -4.61 -19.41 -5.21
N THR A 522 -4.22 -18.14 -5.18
CA THR A 522 -3.97 -17.41 -3.92
C THR A 522 -5.25 -17.29 -3.08
N GLY A 523 -6.37 -16.88 -3.70
CA GLY A 523 -7.67 -16.79 -3.02
C GLY A 523 -8.18 -18.15 -2.54
N LEU A 524 -7.96 -19.21 -3.33
CA LEU A 524 -8.28 -20.59 -2.94
C LEU A 524 -7.47 -21.02 -1.71
N ARG A 525 -6.16 -20.81 -1.70
CA ARG A 525 -5.29 -21.16 -0.56
C ARG A 525 -5.66 -20.42 0.71
N LEU A 526 -5.98 -19.12 0.63
CA LEU A 526 -6.51 -18.35 1.76
C LEU A 526 -7.81 -18.94 2.29
N SER A 527 -8.72 -19.36 1.41
CA SER A 527 -10.00 -19.95 1.82
C SER A 527 -9.80 -21.30 2.52
N GLN A 528 -8.86 -22.14 2.04
CA GLN A 528 -8.53 -23.42 2.64
C GLN A 528 -7.92 -23.26 4.03
N LEU A 529 -7.04 -22.26 4.18
CA LEU A 529 -6.47 -21.87 5.47
C LEU A 529 -7.58 -21.46 6.46
N ALA A 530 -8.50 -20.58 6.05
CA ALA A 530 -9.64 -20.19 6.87
C ALA A 530 -10.57 -21.35 7.21
N LEU A 531 -10.93 -22.19 6.24
CA LEU A 531 -11.75 -23.39 6.46
C LEU A 531 -11.10 -24.31 7.50
N LYS A 532 -9.78 -24.46 7.47
CA LYS A 532 -9.03 -25.32 8.38
C LYS A 532 -8.96 -24.73 9.79
N GLN A 533 -8.45 -23.51 9.90
CA GLN A 533 -8.05 -22.91 11.17
C GLN A 533 -9.22 -22.17 11.85
N THR A 534 -10.07 -21.47 11.11
CA THR A 534 -11.23 -20.76 11.66
C THR A 534 -12.44 -21.67 11.81
N TYR A 535 -12.75 -22.49 10.80
CA TYR A 535 -14.00 -23.25 10.74
C TYR A 535 -13.84 -24.75 11.02
N GLY A 536 -12.65 -25.20 11.45
CA GLY A 536 -12.39 -26.56 11.91
C GLY A 536 -12.55 -27.66 10.85
N LYS A 537 -12.55 -27.31 9.54
CA LYS A 537 -12.66 -28.29 8.45
C LYS A 537 -11.36 -29.10 8.37
N ARG A 538 -11.40 -30.34 8.86
CA ARG A 538 -10.19 -31.16 9.04
C ARG A 538 -9.46 -31.53 7.74
N LYS A 539 -10.18 -31.70 6.63
CA LYS A 539 -9.67 -32.18 5.34
C LYS A 539 -9.19 -31.05 4.40
N MET A 540 -8.46 -30.09 4.96
CA MET A 540 -7.84 -29.01 4.18
C MET A 540 -6.33 -29.23 4.08
N PRO A 541 -5.69 -28.86 2.95
CA PRO A 541 -4.25 -28.96 2.80
C PRO A 541 -3.54 -28.06 3.81
N GLN A 542 -2.32 -28.45 4.20
CA GLN A 542 -1.47 -27.70 5.13
C GLN A 542 -0.09 -27.53 4.52
N TYR A 543 0.51 -26.38 4.77
CA TYR A 543 1.89 -26.11 4.39
C TYR A 543 2.84 -26.89 5.29
N PRO A 544 3.90 -27.50 4.74
CA PRO A 544 5.05 -27.90 5.53
C PRO A 544 5.64 -26.69 6.26
N VAL A 545 5.95 -26.85 7.53
CA VAL A 545 6.54 -25.78 8.35
C VAL A 545 7.90 -26.24 8.85
N TYR A 546 8.94 -25.46 8.58
CA TYR A 546 10.26 -25.69 9.15
C TYR A 546 10.20 -25.62 10.68
N LYS A 547 10.79 -26.60 11.37
CA LYS A 547 10.76 -26.69 12.84
C LYS A 547 12.14 -26.58 13.49
N GLY A 548 13.20 -26.90 12.77
CA GLY A 548 14.54 -26.88 13.33
C GLY A 548 15.49 -27.78 12.55
N TYR A 549 16.73 -27.88 13.04
CA TYR A 549 17.76 -28.70 12.43
C TYR A 549 18.65 -29.40 13.46
N SER A 550 19.40 -30.40 13.00
CA SER A 550 20.45 -31.06 13.77
C SER A 550 21.67 -31.33 12.89
N ILE A 551 22.87 -31.15 13.45
CA ILE A 551 24.14 -31.43 12.75
C ILE A 551 24.55 -32.87 13.05
N GLU A 552 24.85 -33.65 12.00
CA GLU A 552 25.37 -35.01 12.09
C GLU A 552 26.57 -35.19 11.16
N GLY A 553 27.77 -35.16 11.74
CA GLY A 553 29.03 -35.29 10.98
C GLY A 553 29.19 -34.13 9.99
N ASN A 554 29.17 -34.45 8.69
CA ASN A 554 29.27 -33.50 7.58
C ASN A 554 27.90 -33.14 6.97
N THR A 555 26.79 -33.40 7.68
CA THR A 555 25.43 -33.17 7.18
C THR A 555 24.58 -32.35 8.14
N LEU A 556 23.63 -31.60 7.57
CA LEU A 556 22.57 -30.91 8.28
C LEU A 556 21.23 -31.61 8.01
N ARG A 557 20.52 -31.99 9.07
CA ARG A 557 19.18 -32.57 8.99
C ARG A 557 18.16 -31.51 9.34
N ILE A 558 17.22 -31.27 8.43
CA ILE A 558 16.15 -30.29 8.58
C ILE A 558 14.84 -31.02 8.89
N HIS A 559 14.17 -30.54 9.94
CA HIS A 559 12.94 -31.11 10.49
C HIS A 559 11.74 -30.23 10.15
N PHE A 560 10.62 -30.86 9.81
CA PHE A 560 9.39 -30.16 9.42
C PHE A 560 8.15 -30.73 10.11
N GLU A 561 7.14 -29.88 10.26
CA GLU A 561 5.78 -30.23 10.64
C GLU A 561 4.81 -30.23 9.45
N ASN A 562 3.59 -30.70 9.69
CA ASN A 562 2.48 -30.66 8.73
C ASN A 562 2.71 -31.39 7.39
N LEU A 563 3.67 -32.32 7.35
CA LEU A 563 4.04 -33.08 6.14
C LEU A 563 3.03 -34.15 5.70
N GLY A 564 2.10 -34.55 6.56
CA GLY A 564 1.22 -35.69 6.28
C GLY A 564 2.04 -36.97 5.97
N LYS A 565 2.00 -37.42 4.70
CA LYS A 565 2.72 -38.62 4.22
C LYS A 565 4.20 -38.38 3.88
N GLY A 566 4.68 -37.13 3.90
CA GLY A 566 6.07 -36.77 3.57
C GLY A 566 6.14 -35.66 2.53
N PHE A 567 7.24 -35.60 1.79
CA PHE A 567 7.46 -34.62 0.73
C PHE A 567 7.05 -35.13 -0.65
N LEU A 568 6.67 -34.20 -1.52
CA LEU A 568 6.64 -34.35 -2.97
C LEU A 568 7.79 -33.52 -3.54
N HIS A 569 8.63 -34.15 -4.36
CA HIS A 569 9.73 -33.46 -5.01
C HIS A 569 10.10 -34.15 -6.32
N PRO A 570 10.43 -33.40 -7.39
CA PRO A 570 11.21 -33.93 -8.49
C PRO A 570 12.65 -34.20 -8.04
N ASP A 571 13.37 -34.99 -8.84
CA ASP A 571 14.81 -35.21 -8.68
C ASP A 571 15.53 -34.38 -9.77
N PRO A 572 16.48 -33.49 -9.43
CA PRO A 572 16.98 -33.17 -8.08
C PRO A 572 16.09 -32.23 -7.26
N VAL A 573 16.23 -32.30 -5.93
CA VAL A 573 15.72 -31.28 -5.01
C VAL A 573 16.62 -30.05 -5.10
N ARG A 574 16.05 -28.89 -5.46
CA ARG A 574 16.77 -27.63 -5.67
C ARG A 574 16.40 -26.58 -4.61
N GLY A 575 17.16 -25.50 -4.58
CA GLY A 575 16.93 -24.33 -3.72
C GLY A 575 17.69 -24.34 -2.39
N PHE A 576 18.48 -25.37 -2.10
CA PHE A 576 19.28 -25.46 -0.88
C PHE A 576 20.71 -25.01 -1.09
N ILE A 577 21.18 -24.13 -0.21
CA ILE A 577 22.58 -23.75 -0.04
C ILE A 577 23.01 -24.04 1.40
N ILE A 578 24.29 -24.36 1.59
CA ILE A 578 24.87 -24.78 2.87
C ILE A 578 26.19 -24.04 3.11
N ALA A 579 26.44 -23.64 4.35
CA ALA A 579 27.65 -22.91 4.74
C ALA A 579 28.34 -23.56 5.94
N GLY A 580 29.67 -23.42 5.96
CA GLY A 580 30.52 -23.76 7.09
C GLY A 580 30.72 -22.58 8.03
N THR A 581 31.68 -22.70 8.94
CA THR A 581 32.01 -21.62 9.89
C THR A 581 32.60 -20.37 9.23
N ASP A 582 33.04 -20.48 7.97
CA ASP A 582 33.51 -19.37 7.13
C ASP A 582 32.36 -18.49 6.60
N ARG A 583 31.11 -18.92 6.77
CA ARG A 583 29.88 -18.23 6.33
C ARG A 583 29.74 -18.09 4.82
N ILE A 584 30.51 -18.84 4.05
CA ILE A 584 30.39 -18.87 2.59
C ILE A 584 29.39 -19.96 2.22
N PHE A 585 28.36 -19.60 1.46
CA PHE A 585 27.33 -20.54 1.03
C PHE A 585 27.70 -21.24 -0.27
N TYR A 586 27.53 -22.57 -0.29
CA TYR A 586 27.76 -23.44 -1.43
C TYR A 586 26.47 -24.17 -1.81
N PRO A 587 26.28 -24.53 -3.09
CA PRO A 587 25.19 -25.43 -3.50
C PRO A 587 25.22 -26.73 -2.72
N ALA A 588 24.04 -27.22 -2.33
CA ALA A 588 23.93 -28.44 -1.54
C ALA A 588 23.32 -29.61 -2.32
N THR A 589 23.81 -30.82 -2.02
CA THR A 589 23.13 -32.06 -2.38
C THR A 589 22.12 -32.42 -1.29
N VAL A 590 20.91 -32.79 -1.72
CA VAL A 590 19.79 -33.01 -0.81
C VAL A 590 19.27 -34.44 -0.92
N THR A 591 19.14 -35.11 0.21
CA THR A 591 18.51 -36.43 0.33
C THR A 591 17.24 -36.33 1.16
N VAL A 592 16.11 -36.78 0.60
CA VAL A 592 14.82 -36.77 1.30
C VAL A 592 14.60 -38.10 2.02
N LYS A 593 14.43 -38.07 3.34
CA LYS A 593 14.09 -39.25 4.16
C LYS A 593 12.74 -39.08 4.84
N LYS A 594 11.65 -39.41 4.13
CA LYS A 594 10.24 -39.33 4.57
C LYS A 594 9.84 -37.96 5.14
N LYS A 595 10.25 -37.65 6.36
CA LYS A 595 9.93 -36.44 7.12
C LYS A 595 11.13 -35.51 7.39
N GLU A 596 12.32 -35.91 6.97
CA GLU A 596 13.54 -35.13 7.13
C GLU A 596 14.18 -34.85 5.78
N ILE A 597 14.86 -33.71 5.70
CA ILE A 597 15.73 -33.34 4.58
C ILE A 597 17.17 -33.36 5.08
N ILE A 598 18.03 -34.13 4.42
CA ILE A 598 19.46 -34.19 4.72
C ILE A 598 20.19 -33.38 3.67
N VAL A 599 20.96 -32.40 4.11
CA VAL A 599 21.65 -31.42 3.28
C VAL A 599 23.16 -31.55 3.52
N GLN A 600 23.95 -31.61 2.45
CA GLN A 600 25.41 -31.72 2.52
C GLN A 600 26.07 -31.11 1.28
N SER A 601 27.34 -30.72 1.38
CA SER A 601 28.17 -30.32 0.24
C SER A 601 29.59 -30.84 0.41
N PRO A 602 30.26 -31.33 -0.66
CA PRO A 602 31.67 -31.69 -0.59
C PRO A 602 32.57 -30.49 -0.24
N ASP A 603 32.14 -29.27 -0.56
CA ASP A 603 32.87 -28.03 -0.26
C ASP A 603 32.69 -27.58 1.20
N VAL A 604 31.76 -28.20 1.94
CA VAL A 604 31.42 -27.83 3.32
C VAL A 604 31.53 -29.07 4.24
N PRO A 605 32.74 -29.45 4.68
CA PRO A 605 32.96 -30.63 5.51
C PRO A 605 32.41 -30.48 6.95
N HIS A 606 32.23 -29.24 7.42
CA HIS A 606 31.73 -28.90 8.76
C HIS A 606 30.58 -27.89 8.66
N PRO A 607 29.38 -28.35 8.26
CA PRO A 607 28.26 -27.44 8.02
C PRO A 607 27.67 -26.90 9.32
N VAL A 608 27.33 -25.62 9.32
CA VAL A 608 26.70 -24.92 10.46
C VAL A 608 25.41 -24.20 10.08
N ALA A 609 25.18 -23.95 8.79
CA ALA A 609 24.00 -23.23 8.32
C ALA A 609 23.48 -23.77 6.98
N VAL A 610 22.16 -23.70 6.79
CA VAL A 610 21.44 -23.97 5.53
C VAL A 610 20.44 -22.85 5.28
N ARG A 611 20.30 -22.48 4.01
CA ARG A 611 19.15 -21.69 3.54
C ARG A 611 18.42 -22.44 2.44
N TYR A 612 17.10 -22.28 2.42
CA TYR A 612 16.22 -22.81 1.38
C TYR A 612 15.49 -21.67 0.69
N ASN A 613 15.50 -21.66 -0.65
CA ASN A 613 14.80 -20.68 -1.47
C ASN A 613 15.14 -19.22 -1.13
N TRP A 614 16.42 -18.95 -0.86
CA TRP A 614 16.91 -17.61 -0.52
C TRP A 614 17.25 -16.81 -1.79
N ALA A 615 16.24 -16.36 -2.53
CA ALA A 615 16.41 -15.54 -3.73
C ALA A 615 15.14 -14.75 -4.08
N ASN A 616 15.28 -13.71 -4.92
CA ASN A 616 14.14 -12.95 -5.47
C ASN A 616 13.19 -13.87 -6.24
N HIS A 617 13.73 -14.67 -7.16
CA HIS A 617 13.01 -15.72 -7.89
C HIS A 617 13.57 -17.11 -7.61
N THR A 618 12.90 -17.85 -6.74
CA THR A 618 13.36 -19.17 -6.34
C THR A 618 12.90 -20.26 -7.32
N ASP A 619 13.75 -21.25 -7.56
CA ASP A 619 13.42 -22.42 -8.41
C ASP A 619 13.19 -23.71 -7.61
N GLY A 620 13.06 -23.58 -6.28
CA GLY A 620 12.92 -24.67 -5.33
C GLY A 620 11.81 -25.64 -5.68
N THR A 621 12.07 -26.90 -5.35
CA THR A 621 11.24 -28.03 -5.82
C THR A 621 10.67 -28.86 -4.68
N LEU A 622 10.74 -28.36 -3.43
CA LEU A 622 10.25 -29.07 -2.26
C LEU A 622 8.79 -28.70 -1.94
N PHE A 623 7.92 -29.71 -1.93
CA PHE A 623 6.50 -29.58 -1.60
C PHE A 623 6.11 -30.60 -0.53
N GLY A 624 5.05 -30.33 0.21
CA GLY A 624 4.42 -31.34 1.07
C GLY A 624 3.56 -32.32 0.28
N ALA A 625 3.18 -33.45 0.89
CA ALA A 625 2.18 -34.37 0.35
C ALA A 625 0.81 -33.72 0.09
N SER A 626 0.57 -32.52 0.63
CA SER A 626 -0.60 -31.68 0.35
C SER A 626 -0.54 -30.99 -1.03
N GLY A 627 0.60 -31.01 -1.71
CA GLY A 627 0.84 -30.26 -2.94
C GLY A 627 1.21 -28.79 -2.71
N LEU A 628 1.31 -28.35 -1.45
CA LEU A 628 1.71 -26.99 -1.11
C LEU A 628 3.23 -26.87 -0.95
N PRO A 629 3.84 -25.74 -1.37
CA PRO A 629 5.28 -25.52 -1.29
C PRO A 629 5.75 -25.35 0.15
N VAL A 630 7.06 -25.59 0.36
CA VAL A 630 7.77 -25.17 1.58
C VAL A 630 8.13 -23.69 1.46
N ALA A 631 7.92 -22.91 2.53
CA ALA A 631 8.35 -21.51 2.58
C ALA A 631 9.88 -21.40 2.55
N PRO A 632 10.45 -20.31 2.03
CA PRO A 632 11.85 -19.97 2.27
C PRO A 632 12.16 -19.92 3.78
N PHE A 633 13.37 -20.34 4.17
CA PHE A 633 13.87 -20.26 5.54
C PHE A 633 15.40 -20.27 5.56
N ARG A 634 16.00 -19.77 6.65
CA ARG A 634 17.40 -19.99 7.01
C ARG A 634 17.54 -20.61 8.40
N THR A 635 18.70 -21.18 8.68
CA THR A 635 19.05 -21.73 10.00
C THR A 635 20.07 -20.87 10.75
N ASP A 636 20.65 -19.89 10.08
CA ASP A 636 21.57 -18.90 10.65
C ASP A 636 20.86 -17.59 11.03
N ASN A 637 21.59 -16.71 11.67
CA ASN A 637 21.19 -15.36 12.06
C ASN A 637 22.23 -14.31 11.60
N TRP A 638 22.94 -14.60 10.50
CA TRP A 638 24.05 -13.79 10.02
C TRP A 638 23.61 -12.54 9.29
#